data_AF-D6U808-F1
#
_entry.id   AF-D6U808-F1
#
_cell.length_a   1.000
_cell.length_b   1.000
_cell.length_c   1.000
_cell.angle_alpha   90.00
_cell.angle_beta   90.00
_cell.angle_gamma   90.00
#
_symmetry.space_group_name_H-M   'P 1'
#
loop_
_entity.id
_entity.type
_entity.pdbx_description
1 polymer ?
#
loop_
_entity_poly.entity_id
_entity_poly.type
_entity_poly.pdbx_seq_one_letter_code
_entity_poly.pdbx_strand_id
1 'polypeptide(L)' 'MYLIGTTYNFCWAHQELSKSTHMDRACTPTMAAGLTDHIWSVSEVLQYKVAPLP' A
#
# COMPACT_ATOMS: atom_id res chain seq x y z
N MET A 1 -5.74 10.58 12.58
CA MET A 1 -5.99 9.12 12.55
C MET A 1 -5.92 8.53 11.13
N TYR A 2 -6.47 9.19 10.10
CA TYR A 2 -6.44 8.66 8.73
C TYR A 2 -5.06 8.60 8.08
N LEU A 3 -4.23 9.64 8.21
CA LEU A 3 -2.94 9.69 7.50
C LEU A 3 -1.98 8.56 7.91
N ILE A 4 -1.80 8.34 9.22
CA ILE A 4 -0.94 7.27 9.76
C ILE A 4 -1.42 5.89 9.30
N GLY A 5 -2.74 5.65 9.35
CA GLY A 5 -3.32 4.41 8.85
C GLY A 5 -3.06 4.22 7.36
N THR A 6 -3.26 5.26 6.56
CA THR A 6 -2.99 5.21 5.11
C THR A 6 -1.52 4.94 4.83
N THR A 7 -0.59 5.65 5.48
CA THR A 7 0.85 5.44 5.25
C THR A 7 1.31 4.04 5.68
N TYR A 8 0.76 3.48 6.76
CA TYR A 8 1.07 2.11 7.15
C TYR A 8 0.57 1.10 6.10
N ASN A 9 -0.66 1.28 5.63
CA ASN A 9 -1.28 0.33 4.70
C ASN A 9 -0.70 0.39 3.28
N PHE A 10 -0.30 1.58 2.80
CA PHE A 10 0.15 1.79 1.43
C PHE A 10 1.67 1.89 1.29
N CYS A 11 2.38 2.42 2.30
CA CYS A 11 3.80 2.74 2.18
C CYS A 11 4.73 1.74 2.85
N TRP A 12 4.25 0.99 3.85
CA TRP A 12 5.09 0.08 4.62
C TRP A 12 4.81 -1.39 4.27
N ALA A 13 5.86 -2.07 3.80
CA ALA A 13 5.81 -3.51 3.63
C ALA A 13 5.72 -4.20 5.00
N HIS A 14 4.79 -5.13 5.12
CA HIS A 14 4.59 -5.90 6.33
C HIS A 14 5.38 -7.20 6.25
N GLN A 15 6.27 -7.44 7.22
CA GLN A 15 7.21 -8.56 7.17
C GLN A 15 6.52 -9.92 7.10
N GLU A 16 5.49 -10.14 7.92
CA GLU A 16 4.75 -11.41 7.93
C GLU A 16 3.98 -11.65 6.62
N LEU A 17 3.51 -10.56 6.01
CA LEU A 17 2.77 -10.61 4.75
C LEU A 17 3.72 -10.86 3.57
N SER A 18 4.92 -10.27 3.63
CA SER A 18 5.99 -10.45 2.64
C SER A 18 6.49 -11.90 2.63
N LYS A 19 6.55 -12.56 3.79
CA LYS A 19 6.87 -13.99 3.92
C LYS A 19 5.74 -14.88 3.41
N SER A 20 4.49 -14.59 3.80
CA SER A 20 3.36 -15.51 3.58
C SER A 20 2.81 -15.49 2.16
N THR A 21 2.78 -14.34 1.51
CA THR A 21 1.97 -14.15 0.28
C THR A 21 2.81 -14.01 -0.98
N HIS A 22 4.11 -13.72 -0.86
CA HIS A 22 4.87 -13.14 -1.96
C HIS A 22 6.30 -13.69 -2.15
N MET A 23 6.61 -14.90 -1.69
CA MET A 23 7.93 -15.54 -1.91
C MET A 23 9.10 -14.59 -1.59
N ASP A 24 9.11 -14.03 -0.37
CA ASP A 24 10.10 -13.04 0.10
C ASP A 24 10.07 -11.66 -0.61
N ARG A 25 9.06 -11.37 -1.42
CA ARG A 25 8.84 -10.01 -1.94
C ARG A 25 8.10 -9.14 -0.93
N ALA A 26 8.53 -7.89 -0.84
CA ALA A 26 7.88 -6.86 -0.03
C ALA A 26 6.40 -6.72 -0.42
N CYS A 27 5.51 -6.85 0.58
CA CYS A 27 4.06 -6.79 0.41
C CYS A 27 3.43 -5.90 1.48
N THR A 28 2.65 -4.89 1.07
CA THR A 28 1.92 -4.00 1.98
C THR A 28 0.51 -4.56 2.27
N PRO A 29 -0.16 -4.14 3.35
CA PRO A 29 -1.53 -4.54 3.62
C PRO A 29 -2.50 -4.30 2.45
N THR A 30 -2.39 -3.16 1.75
CA THR A 30 -3.25 -2.88 0.59
C THR A 30 -2.93 -3.74 -0.63
N MET A 31 -1.68 -4.21 -0.76
CA MET A 31 -1.33 -5.20 -1.77
C MET A 31 -1.94 -6.57 -1.49
N ALA A 32 -1.87 -7.07 -0.25
CA ALA A 32 -2.52 -8.32 0.10
C ALA A 32 -4.05 -8.26 0.01
N ALA A 33 -4.63 -7.08 0.22
CA ALA A 33 -6.05 -6.82 -0.01
C ALA A 33 -6.42 -6.70 -1.50
N GLY A 34 -5.44 -6.67 -2.41
CA GLY A 34 -5.67 -6.53 -3.86
C GLY A 34 -6.12 -5.13 -4.29
N LEU A 35 -5.91 -4.10 -3.47
CA LEU A 35 -6.28 -2.71 -3.79
C LEU A 35 -5.25 -2.01 -4.68
N THR A 36 -3.99 -2.44 -4.60
CA THR A 36 -2.85 -1.91 -5.37
C THR A 36 -1.83 -3.03 -5.55
N ASP A 37 -0.98 -2.90 -6.54
CA ASP A 37 0.10 -3.84 -6.86
C ASP A 37 1.50 -3.24 -6.64
N HIS A 38 1.57 -1.96 -6.24
CA HIS A 38 2.81 -1.27 -5.93
C HIS A 38 2.82 -0.71 -4.50
N ILE A 39 4.04 -0.55 -3.98
CA ILE A 39 4.31 0.11 -2.70
C ILE A 39 4.38 1.61 -2.96
N TRP A 40 3.56 2.37 -2.26
CA TRP A 40 3.47 3.81 -2.45
C TRP A 40 4.47 4.56 -1.56
N SER A 41 5.05 5.64 -2.07
CA SER A 41 5.68 6.64 -1.20
C SER A 41 4.63 7.55 -0.55
N VAL A 42 5.00 8.18 0.57
CA VAL A 42 4.12 9.16 1.23
C VAL A 42 3.78 10.33 0.29
N SER A 43 4.73 10.76 -0.55
CA SER A 43 4.50 11.79 -1.56
C SER A 43 3.48 11.36 -2.60
N GLU A 44 3.56 10.12 -3.11
CA GLU A 44 2.59 9.64 -4.11
C GLU A 44 1.18 9.58 -3.52
N VAL A 45 1.02 9.07 -2.31
CA VAL A 45 -0.29 9.03 -1.62
C VAL A 45 -0.90 10.43 -1.49
N LEU A 46 -0.08 11.43 -1.12
CA LEU A 46 -0.54 12.79 -0.91
C LEU A 46 -0.79 13.57 -2.21
N GLN A 47 -0.16 13.16 -3.31
CA GLN A 47 -0.27 13.82 -4.61
C GLN A 47 -1.17 13.06 -5.60
N TYR A 48 -1.62 11.87 -5.25
CA TYR A 48 -2.44 11.04 -6.11
C TYR A 48 -3.76 11.75 -6.45
N LYS A 49 -4.00 11.94 -7.75
CA LYS A 49 -5.24 12.50 -8.26
C LYS A 49 -6.19 11.37 -8.60
N VAL A 50 -7.31 11.30 -7.86
CA VAL A 50 -8.39 10.37 -8.16
C VAL A 50 -8.98 10.73 -9.52
N ALA A 51 -9.11 9.74 -10.40
CA ALA A 51 -9.78 9.93 -11.68
C ALA A 51 -11.23 10.41 -11.46
N PRO A 52 -11.73 11.34 -12.29
CA PRO A 52 -13.12 11.79 -12.17
C PRO A 52 -14.08 10.61 -12.35
N LEU A 53 -15.23 10.68 -11.68
CA LEU A 53 -16.30 9.71 -11.85
C LEU A 53 -16.80 9.74 -13.32
N PRO A 54 -17.17 8.58 -13.90
CA PRO A 54 -17.69 8.49 -15.26
C PRO A 54 -19.04 9.20 -15.45
#